data_AF-A0A7J6WMI6-F1
#
_entry.id   AF-A0A7J6WMI6-F1
#
_cell.length_a   1.000
_cell.length_b   1.000
_cell.length_c   1.000
_cell.angle_alpha   90.00
_cell.angle_beta   90.00
_cell.angle_gamma   90.00
#
_symmetry.space_group_name_H-M   'P 1'
#
loop_
_entity.id
_entity.type
_entity.pdbx_description
1 polymer ?
#
loop_
_entity_poly.entity_id
_entity_poly.type
_entity_poly.pdbx_seq_one_letter_code
_entity_poly.pdbx_strand_id
1 'polypeptide(L)'
;MMLSVQRHLRLLSNLKFINVNLMYRRWTNYTGGMVDYRPGCQGLVNHTTAGIIMEHIEGFEVENVNMRWRGNHLKGWNNPLNFNPSTVNNISLLRFHSGLYQ
;
A
#
# COMPACT_ATOMS: atom_id res chain seq x y z
N MET A 1 -10.26 2.45 -37.77
CA MET A 1 -10.45 3.55 -36.80
C MET A 1 -11.45 3.10 -35.75
N MET A 2 -10.98 2.74 -34.55
CA MET A 2 -11.78 2.81 -33.33
C MET A 2 -10.82 2.90 -32.13
N LEU A 3 -10.57 4.16 -31.78
CA LEU A 3 -10.18 4.71 -30.49
C LEU A 3 -9.26 3.84 -29.61
N SER A 4 -7.95 4.16 -29.69
CA SER A 4 -7.07 4.10 -28.53
C SER A 4 -7.79 4.78 -27.37
N VAL A 5 -8.34 3.99 -26.44
CA VAL A 5 -8.71 4.51 -25.13
C VAL A 5 -7.38 4.80 -24.46
N GLN A 6 -6.91 6.01 -24.64
CA GLN A 6 -5.81 6.58 -23.87
C GLN A 6 -6.34 6.74 -22.45
N ARG A 7 -6.43 5.63 -21.71
CA ARG A 7 -6.57 5.62 -20.26
C ARG A 7 -5.39 6.43 -19.77
N HIS A 8 -5.63 7.68 -19.43
CA HIS A 8 -4.66 8.46 -18.68
C HIS A 8 -4.54 7.71 -17.37
N LEU A 9 -3.49 6.88 -17.24
CA LEU A 9 -3.05 6.37 -15.96
C LEU A 9 -2.91 7.60 -15.08
N ARG A 10 -3.84 7.77 -14.13
CA ARG A 10 -3.75 8.87 -13.17
C ARG A 10 -2.61 8.52 -12.24
N LEU A 11 -1.45 9.05 -12.57
CA LEU A 11 -0.22 8.88 -11.82
C LEU A 11 -0.30 9.78 -10.59
N LEU A 12 -0.18 9.20 -9.41
CA LEU A 12 0.04 9.96 -8.18
C LEU A 12 1.55 10.06 -7.96
N SER A 13 2.06 11.27 -7.72
CA SER A 13 3.50 11.51 -7.74
C SER A 13 4.01 12.39 -6.60
N ASN A 14 5.32 12.30 -6.36
CA ASN A 14 6.05 13.10 -5.38
C ASN A 14 5.45 13.02 -3.97
N LEU A 15 5.06 11.81 -3.57
CA LEU A 15 4.55 11.54 -2.23
C LEU A 15 5.72 11.47 -1.25
N LYS A 16 5.61 12.18 -0.12
CA LYS A 16 6.65 12.19 0.91
C LYS A 16 6.07 12.09 2.31
N PHE A 17 6.51 11.08 3.06
CA PHE A 17 6.20 10.92 4.48
C PHE A 17 7.45 11.12 5.32
N ILE A 18 7.42 12.10 6.23
CA ILE A 18 8.56 12.48 7.07
C ILE A 18 8.13 12.48 8.53
N ASN A 19 8.92 11.86 9.41
CA ASN A 19 8.69 11.89 10.86
C ASN A 19 7.30 11.35 11.27
N VAL A 20 6.87 10.27 10.64
CA VAL A 20 5.54 9.66 10.86
C VAL A 20 5.66 8.45 11.78
N ASN A 21 4.74 8.33 12.75
CA ASN A 21 4.57 7.12 13.55
C ASN A 21 3.16 6.56 13.32
N LEU A 22 3.08 5.43 12.62
CA LEU A 22 1.85 4.75 12.27
C LEU A 22 1.69 3.49 13.11
N MET A 23 0.53 3.33 13.74
CA MET A 23 0.13 2.11 14.43
C MET A 23 -1.06 1.49 13.70
N TYR A 24 -0.85 0.32 13.12
CA TYR A 24 -1.88 -0.49 12.47
C TYR A 24 -2.46 -1.50 13.45
N ARG A 25 -3.77 -1.69 13.41
CA ARG A 25 -4.49 -2.72 14.16
C ARG A 25 -5.59 -3.30 13.29
N ARG A 26 -5.71 -4.63 13.26
CA ARG A 26 -6.89 -5.27 12.68
C ARG A 26 -8.11 -4.92 13.55
N TRP A 27 -9.09 -4.26 12.94
CA TRP A 27 -10.29 -3.81 13.66
C TRP A 27 -11.42 -4.86 13.65
N THR A 28 -11.39 -5.82 12.72
CA THR A 28 -12.37 -6.91 12.61
C THR A 28 -11.74 -8.26 12.94
N ASN A 29 -12.58 -9.23 13.31
CA ASN A 29 -12.18 -10.62 13.49
C ASN A 29 -12.42 -11.48 12.22
N TYR A 30 -12.87 -10.86 11.12
CA TYR A 30 -13.13 -11.55 9.86
C TYR A 30 -11.82 -12.07 9.29
N THR A 31 -11.69 -13.40 9.13
CA THR A 31 -10.42 -14.07 8.81
C THR A 31 -9.95 -13.91 7.36
N GLY A 32 -10.80 -13.38 6.47
CA GLY A 32 -10.44 -13.17 5.07
C GLY A 32 -9.42 -12.04 4.84
N GLY A 33 -9.06 -11.87 3.56
CA GLY A 33 -8.07 -10.88 3.11
C GLY A 33 -8.63 -9.46 2.96
N MET A 34 -7.83 -8.60 2.33
CA MET A 34 -8.23 -7.22 1.98
C MET A 34 -8.72 -7.18 0.54
N VAL A 35 -9.84 -6.50 0.30
CA VAL A 35 -10.43 -6.30 -1.01
C VAL A 35 -10.76 -4.82 -1.22
N ASP A 36 -10.55 -4.32 -2.44
CA ASP A 36 -10.99 -2.99 -2.84
C ASP A 36 -12.00 -3.05 -3.99
N TYR A 37 -12.95 -2.11 -3.96
CA TYR A 37 -13.87 -1.90 -5.06
C TYR A 37 -13.29 -0.84 -6.00
N ARG A 38 -13.15 -1.17 -7.28
CA ARG A 38 -12.64 -0.26 -8.32
C ARG A 38 -13.74 -0.02 -9.35
N PRO A 39 -14.25 1.22 -9.48
CA PRO A 39 -15.22 1.56 -10.51
C PRO A 39 -14.69 1.16 -11.90
N GLY A 40 -15.46 0.37 -12.64
CA GLY A 40 -15.09 -0.13 -13.97
C GLY A 40 -14.39 -1.50 -13.98
N CYS A 41 -14.12 -2.12 -12.82
CA CYS A 41 -13.72 -3.53 -12.72
C CYS A 41 -14.95 -4.42 -12.49
N GLN A 42 -14.95 -5.64 -13.05
CA GLN A 42 -15.97 -6.64 -12.74
C GLN A 42 -15.61 -7.33 -11.41
N GLY A 43 -16.21 -6.84 -10.31
CA GLY A 43 -16.08 -7.43 -8.99
C GLY A 43 -15.06 -6.76 -8.07
N LEU A 44 -14.77 -7.42 -6.95
CA LEU A 44 -13.80 -6.98 -5.96
C LEU A 44 -12.39 -7.42 -6.37
N VAL A 45 -11.40 -6.53 -6.19
CA VAL A 45 -10.00 -6.85 -6.43
C VAL A 45 -9.37 -7.29 -5.10
N ASN A 46 -8.71 -8.44 -5.12
CA ASN A 46 -8.08 -9.02 -3.94
C ASN A 46 -6.65 -8.50 -3.79
N HIS A 47 -6.27 -8.13 -2.57
CA HIS A 47 -4.93 -7.70 -2.22
C HIS A 47 -4.30 -8.60 -1.18
N THR A 48 -2.98 -8.80 -1.28
CA THR A 48 -2.20 -9.21 -0.10
C THR A 48 -2.22 -8.06 0.90
N THR A 49 -2.41 -8.37 2.17
CA THR A 49 -2.57 -7.31 3.17
C THR A 49 -1.22 -6.68 3.52
N ALA A 50 -1.12 -5.36 3.35
CA ALA A 50 0.09 -4.60 3.64
C ALA A 50 -0.23 -3.27 4.30
N GLY A 51 0.77 -2.62 4.89
CA GLY A 51 0.63 -1.30 5.51
C GLY A 51 0.33 -0.21 4.47
N ILE A 52 1.05 -0.23 3.36
CA ILE A 52 0.83 0.64 2.20
C ILE A 52 0.77 -0.23 0.95
N ILE A 53 -0.30 -0.09 0.18
CA ILE A 53 -0.50 -0.74 -1.13
C ILE A 53 -0.40 0.34 -2.20
N MET A 54 0.43 0.13 -3.23
CA MET A 54 0.72 1.14 -4.25
C MET A 54 0.56 0.59 -5.67
N GLU A 55 -0.15 1.35 -6.51
CA GLU A 55 -0.25 1.15 -7.95
C GLU A 55 -0.24 2.53 -8.61
N HIS A 56 0.41 2.67 -9.77
CA HIS A 56 0.48 3.93 -10.53
C HIS A 56 1.06 5.10 -9.71
N ILE A 57 2.25 4.89 -9.13
CA ILE A 57 2.98 5.89 -8.33
C ILE A 57 4.32 6.25 -8.99
N GLU A 58 4.67 7.54 -8.96
CA GLU A 58 5.97 8.05 -9.40
C GLU A 58 6.61 8.92 -8.30
N GLY A 59 7.67 8.43 -7.66
CA GLY A 59 8.33 9.15 -6.57
C GLY A 59 7.59 8.98 -5.25
N PHE A 60 7.99 7.98 -4.47
CA PHE A 60 7.50 7.73 -3.12
C PHE A 60 8.67 7.73 -2.12
N GLU A 61 8.70 8.75 -1.28
CA GLU A 61 9.75 8.95 -0.28
C GLU A 61 9.23 8.74 1.14
N VAL A 62 9.96 7.93 1.90
CA VAL A 62 9.70 7.70 3.31
C VAL A 62 10.97 8.01 4.09
N GLU A 63 10.87 8.97 5.00
CA GLU A 63 11.99 9.40 5.83
C GLU A 63 11.62 9.39 7.32
N ASN A 64 12.39 8.65 8.12
CA ASN A 64 12.22 8.58 9.58
C ASN A 64 10.78 8.21 9.96
N VAL A 65 10.30 7.09 9.42
CA VAL A 65 8.94 6.60 9.64
C VAL A 65 8.97 5.29 10.40
N ASN A 66 8.15 5.22 11.45
CA ASN A 66 7.84 4.00 12.18
C ASN A 66 6.46 3.49 11.77
N MET A 67 6.38 2.25 11.31
CA MET A 67 5.16 1.54 10.95
C MET A 67 5.03 0.31 11.83
N ARG A 68 4.11 0.30 12.78
CA ARG A 68 4.03 -0.77 13.77
C ARG A 68 2.67 -1.44 13.77
N TRP A 69 2.65 -2.75 14.00
CA TRP A 69 1.44 -3.55 14.00
C TRP A 69 1.06 -4.04 15.39
N ARG A 70 -0.16 -3.76 15.84
CA ARG A 70 -0.68 -4.18 17.14
C ARG A 70 -1.51 -5.46 17.02
N GLY A 71 -1.14 -6.48 17.80
CA GLY A 71 -1.90 -7.72 17.97
C GLY A 71 -1.13 -8.99 17.57
N ASN A 72 -1.57 -10.13 18.10
CA ASN A 72 -1.03 -11.44 17.78
C ASN A 72 -1.73 -12.00 16.52
N HIS A 73 -1.05 -12.84 15.72
CA HIS A 73 -1.58 -13.48 14.50
C HIS A 73 -1.70 -12.61 13.24
N LEU A 74 -0.71 -11.75 12.99
CA LEU A 74 -0.64 -10.90 11.80
C LEU A 74 -0.06 -11.62 10.57
N LYS A 75 -0.13 -12.95 10.47
CA LYS A 75 0.48 -13.69 9.35
C LYS A 75 -0.15 -13.23 8.03
N GLY A 76 0.62 -12.51 7.21
CA GLY A 76 0.15 -11.89 5.97
C GLY A 76 -0.47 -10.49 6.11
N TRP A 77 -0.58 -9.95 7.32
CA TRP A 77 -1.02 -8.58 7.66
C TRP A 77 0.12 -7.70 8.19
N ASN A 78 1.37 -8.16 8.11
CA ASN A 78 2.54 -7.46 8.62
C ASN A 78 3.54 -7.07 7.51
N ASN A 79 3.16 -7.23 6.24
CA ASN A 79 3.97 -6.75 5.14
C ASN A 79 3.93 -5.20 5.13
N PRO A 80 5.05 -4.48 5.22
CA PRO A 80 5.01 -3.02 5.22
C PRO A 80 4.51 -2.44 3.91
N LEU A 81 5.00 -2.96 2.78
CA LEU A 81 4.77 -2.40 1.45
C LEU A 81 4.35 -3.51 0.48
N ASN A 82 3.30 -3.25 -0.28
CA ASN A 82 2.92 -4.06 -1.44
C ASN A 82 2.75 -3.11 -2.63
N PHE A 83 3.36 -3.43 -3.77
CA PHE A 83 3.28 -2.58 -4.94
C PHE A 83 3.40 -3.36 -6.24
N ASN A 84 2.77 -2.85 -7.29
CA ASN A 84 2.94 -3.36 -8.64
C ASN A 84 4.21 -2.75 -9.29
N PRO A 85 5.29 -3.52 -9.49
CA PRO A 85 6.57 -3.00 -9.96
C PRO A 85 6.52 -2.46 -11.40
N SER A 86 5.50 -2.79 -12.20
CA SER A 86 5.34 -2.25 -13.56
C SER A 86 4.75 -0.84 -13.59
N THR A 87 4.27 -0.33 -12.45
CA THR A 87 3.54 0.95 -12.36
C THR A 87 4.02 1.83 -11.21
N VAL A 88 5.04 1.39 -10.48
CA VAL A 88 5.57 2.10 -9.33
C VAL A 88 7.07 2.29 -9.52
N ASN A 89 7.50 3.54 -9.61
CA ASN A 89 8.91 3.90 -9.79
C ASN A 89 9.38 4.84 -8.68
N ASN A 90 10.71 4.92 -8.52
CA ASN A 90 11.38 5.89 -7.64
C ASN A 90 10.92 5.81 -6.18
N ILE A 91 11.04 4.63 -5.58
CA ILE A 91 10.82 4.43 -4.13
C ILE A 91 12.13 4.71 -3.38
N SER A 92 12.06 5.54 -2.35
CA SER A 92 13.16 5.79 -1.41
C SER A 92 12.70 5.57 0.03
N LEU A 93 13.43 4.73 0.77
CA LEU A 93 13.16 4.41 2.16
C LEU A 93 14.40 4.72 3.00
N LEU A 94 14.35 5.80 3.79
CA LEU A 94 15.42 6.23 4.67
C LEU A 94 14.93 6.19 6.12
N ARG A 95 15.61 5.41 6.99
CA ARG A 95 15.20 5.23 8.40
C ARG A 95 13.73 4.78 8.53
N PHE A 96 13.32 3.87 7.65
CA PHE A 96 12.01 3.24 7.69
C PHE A 96 12.06 2.00 8.57
N HIS A 97 11.21 1.95 9.59
CA HIS A 97 11.11 0.83 10.52
C HIS A 97 9.71 0.24 10.46
N SER A 98 9.62 -1.06 10.17
CA SER A 98 8.37 -1.82 10.26
C SER A 98 8.50 -3.00 11.21
N GLY A 99 7.47 -3.26 12.01
CA GLY A 99 7.50 -4.40 12.92
C GLY A 99 6.27 -4.53 13.80
N LEU A 100 6.31 -5.51 14.71
CA LEU A 100 5.29 -5.65 15.74
C LEU A 100 5.44 -4.54 16.78
N TYR A 101 4.31 -3.98 17.23
CA TYR A 101 4.26 -3.18 18.43
C TYR A 101 4.13 -4.15 19.62
N GLN A 102 5.20 -4.23 20.43
CA GLN A 102 5.22 -4.95 21.70
C GLN A 102 4.53 -4.12 22.79
#